data_AF-A0AAD7I5N1-F1
#
_entry.id   AF-A0AAD7I5N1-F1
#
_cell.length_a   1.000
_cell.length_b   1.000
_cell.length_c   1.000
_cell.angle_alpha   90.00
_cell.angle_beta   90.00
_cell.angle_gamma   90.00
#
_symmetry.space_group_name_H-M   'P 1'
#
loop_
_entity.id
_entity.type
_entity.pdbx_description
1 polymer ?
#
loop_
_entity_poly.entity_id
_entity_poly.type
_entity_poly.pdbx_seq_one_letter_code
_entity_poly.pdbx_strand_id
1 'polypeptide(L)'
;MDDILLVALFYCVSIKIERFHAQSLCWLIIGGNFNSLLALFSELERVYNWDKGKKNQELGKVNRPAAVSSWISRTRGSRSRPEADTVPKIPSLAVYEQDWWKWWATLQPTWRLPDVGRPDRFTRGSYPPPQRENWHPLRVPGQNGVLSVVAALYWWGLKNLEIGEREDKESWVEAVADVKWMVKGMLTAEREAAPAAS
;
A
#
# COMPACT_ATOMS: atom_id res chain seq x y z
N MET A 1 -26.02 7.78 -1.18
CA MET A 1 -25.34 8.41 -2.33
C MET A 1 -24.01 8.97 -1.83
N ASP A 2 -22.87 8.31 -1.94
CA ASP A 2 -22.49 7.20 -2.81
C ASP A 2 -21.47 6.30 -2.11
N ASP A 3 -21.90 5.07 -1.82
CA ASP A 3 -21.08 3.91 -1.45
C ASP A 3 -20.27 3.34 -2.63
N ILE A 4 -20.32 3.99 -3.79
CA ILE A 4 -19.85 3.42 -5.07
C ILE A 4 -18.32 3.54 -5.25
N LEU A 5 -17.61 4.41 -4.52
CA LEU A 5 -16.15 4.55 -4.69
C LEU A 5 -15.33 3.67 -3.73
N LEU A 6 -15.86 3.41 -2.53
CA LEU A 6 -15.29 2.43 -1.60
C LEU A 6 -15.60 1.01 -2.07
N VAL A 7 -16.83 0.79 -2.59
CA VAL A 7 -17.17 -0.42 -3.32
C VAL A 7 -16.38 -0.52 -4.62
N ALA A 8 -15.96 0.55 -5.31
CA ALA A 8 -15.11 0.42 -6.51
C ALA A 8 -13.65 0.07 -6.22
N LEU A 9 -13.10 0.37 -5.03
CA LEU A 9 -11.77 -0.10 -4.62
C LEU A 9 -11.84 -1.49 -3.99
N PHE A 10 -12.86 -1.76 -3.17
CA PHE A 10 -13.19 -3.13 -2.78
C PHE A 10 -13.67 -3.97 -3.97
N TYR A 11 -14.21 -3.42 -5.06
CA TYR A 11 -14.57 -4.17 -6.29
C TYR A 11 -13.40 -4.23 -7.26
N CYS A 12 -12.57 -3.20 -7.42
CA CYS A 12 -11.38 -3.34 -8.29
C CYS A 12 -10.33 -4.26 -7.66
N VAL A 13 -10.28 -4.33 -6.32
CA VAL A 13 -9.43 -5.28 -5.59
C VAL A 13 -10.16 -6.61 -5.33
N SER A 14 -11.49 -6.61 -5.07
CA SER A 14 -12.25 -7.86 -4.75
C SER A 14 -13.12 -8.47 -5.86
N ILE A 15 -13.45 -7.79 -6.97
CA ILE A 15 -14.22 -8.36 -8.10
C ILE A 15 -13.34 -8.92 -9.22
N LYS A 16 -12.07 -8.54 -9.29
CA LYS A 16 -11.08 -9.32 -10.06
C LYS A 16 -10.66 -10.64 -9.40
N ILE A 17 -11.19 -10.95 -8.22
CA ILE A 17 -10.93 -12.19 -7.47
C ILE A 17 -11.78 -13.35 -7.99
N GLU A 18 -12.96 -13.10 -8.59
CA GLU A 18 -13.91 -14.17 -8.91
C GLU A 18 -14.09 -14.48 -10.41
N ARG A 19 -13.46 -13.75 -11.35
CA ARG A 19 -13.74 -13.93 -12.78
C ARG A 19 -12.55 -14.09 -13.72
N PHE A 20 -11.50 -14.78 -13.27
CA PHE A 20 -10.57 -15.43 -14.20
C PHE A 20 -10.32 -16.87 -13.76
N HIS A 21 -10.98 -17.82 -14.43
CA HIS A 21 -10.76 -19.27 -14.30
C HIS A 21 -9.38 -19.75 -14.84
N ALA A 22 -8.37 -18.89 -14.75
CA ALA A 22 -6.95 -19.21 -14.85
C ALA A 22 -6.14 -18.71 -13.61
N GLN A 23 -6.81 -18.22 -12.55
CA GLN A 23 -6.22 -17.57 -11.36
C GLN A 23 -5.95 -18.47 -10.15
N SER A 24 -5.97 -19.80 -10.27
CA SER A 24 -5.61 -20.65 -9.11
C SER A 24 -4.12 -20.53 -8.72
N LEU A 25 -3.25 -20.07 -9.64
CA LEU A 25 -1.82 -19.80 -9.37
C LEU A 25 -1.54 -18.33 -8.98
N CYS A 26 -2.38 -17.38 -9.42
CA CYS A 26 -2.23 -15.94 -9.13
C CYS A 26 -2.38 -15.64 -7.62
N TRP A 27 -3.32 -16.34 -6.97
CA TRP A 27 -3.58 -16.26 -5.53
C TRP A 27 -2.49 -16.90 -4.67
N LEU A 28 -1.82 -17.93 -5.19
CA LEU A 28 -0.72 -18.59 -4.48
C LEU A 28 0.56 -17.75 -4.49
N ILE A 29 0.83 -17.00 -5.56
CA ILE A 29 2.10 -16.29 -5.79
C ILE A 29 2.09 -14.86 -5.22
N ILE A 30 0.96 -14.14 -5.24
CA ILE A 30 0.83 -12.86 -4.48
C ILE A 30 0.67 -13.16 -2.97
N GLY A 31 0.26 -14.37 -2.61
CA GLY A 31 0.64 -15.00 -1.34
C GLY A 31 -0.04 -14.47 -0.07
N GLY A 32 -0.04 -15.32 0.97
CA GLY A 32 -0.68 -15.03 2.26
C GLY A 32 -0.18 -13.77 2.96
N ASN A 33 1.04 -13.29 2.66
CA ASN A 33 1.58 -12.06 3.22
C ASN A 33 0.87 -10.80 2.71
N PHE A 34 0.55 -10.74 1.41
CA PHE A 34 -0.20 -9.61 0.86
C PHE A 34 -1.65 -9.60 1.36
N ASN A 35 -2.28 -10.77 1.46
CA ASN A 35 -3.62 -10.90 2.06
C ASN A 35 -3.64 -10.48 3.53
N SER A 36 -2.61 -10.85 4.29
CA SER A 36 -2.45 -10.41 5.68
C SER A 36 -2.26 -8.90 5.77
N LEU A 37 -1.54 -8.29 4.83
CA LEU A 37 -1.40 -6.83 4.73
C LEU A 37 -2.77 -6.18 4.43
N LEU A 38 -3.55 -6.70 3.47
CA LEU A 38 -4.88 -6.17 3.15
C LEU A 38 -5.84 -6.23 4.34
N ALA A 39 -5.81 -7.33 5.10
CA ALA A 39 -6.60 -7.48 6.31
C ALA A 39 -6.22 -6.43 7.38
N LEU A 40 -4.92 -6.25 7.64
CA LEU A 40 -4.43 -5.24 8.58
C LEU A 40 -4.76 -3.81 8.12
N PHE A 41 -4.62 -3.53 6.83
CA PHE A 41 -4.94 -2.23 6.25
C PHE A 41 -6.45 -1.92 6.38
N SER A 42 -7.30 -2.90 6.11
CA SER A 42 -8.76 -2.75 6.25
C SER A 42 -9.16 -2.47 7.70
N GLU A 43 -8.52 -3.12 8.67
CA GLU A 43 -8.71 -2.82 10.09
C GLU A 43 -8.21 -1.42 10.47
N LEU A 44 -7.11 -0.95 9.89
CA LEU A 44 -6.60 0.41 10.10
C LEU A 44 -7.59 1.46 9.58
N GLU A 45 -8.09 1.31 8.35
CA GLU A 45 -9.10 2.22 7.78
C GLU A 45 -10.41 2.18 8.57
N ARG A 46 -10.80 1.01 9.11
CA ARG A 46 -11.95 0.89 10.01
C ARG A 46 -11.73 1.70 11.31
N VAL A 47 -10.54 1.66 11.89
CA VAL A 47 -10.19 2.49 13.08
C VAL A 47 -10.19 3.98 12.73
N TYR A 48 -9.82 4.35 11.51
CA TYR A 48 -10.00 5.71 10.99
C TYR A 48 -11.44 6.05 10.60
N ASN A 49 -12.40 5.17 10.87
CA ASN A 49 -13.80 5.35 10.49
C ASN A 49 -13.98 5.66 9.00
N TRP A 50 -13.14 5.07 8.16
CA TRP A 50 -13.15 5.26 6.70
C TRP A 50 -13.05 6.74 6.29
N ASP A 51 -12.34 7.55 7.09
CA ASP A 51 -12.10 8.96 6.79
C ASP A 51 -11.47 9.10 5.41
N LYS A 52 -12.08 9.94 4.57
CA LYS A 52 -11.65 10.18 3.18
C LYS A 52 -10.37 11.01 3.09
N GLY A 53 -9.88 11.50 4.22
CA GLY A 53 -8.77 12.43 4.33
C GLY A 53 -9.21 13.87 4.01
N LYS A 54 -8.41 14.83 4.45
CA LYS A 54 -8.66 16.26 4.19
C LYS A 54 -8.11 16.69 2.84
N LYS A 55 -8.60 17.83 2.33
CA LYS A 55 -7.99 18.51 1.17
C LYS A 55 -6.52 18.79 1.49
N ASN A 56 -5.63 18.44 0.56
CA ASN A 56 -4.16 18.55 0.69
C ASN A 56 -3.53 17.60 1.73
N GLN A 57 -4.27 16.62 2.25
CA GLN A 57 -3.70 15.55 3.06
C GLN A 57 -3.32 14.38 2.14
N GLU A 58 -2.03 14.14 1.98
CA GLU A 58 -1.48 13.08 1.16
C GLU A 58 -0.10 12.67 1.66
N LEU A 59 0.31 11.43 1.36
CA LEU A 59 1.69 11.00 1.59
C LEU A 59 2.67 11.88 0.80
N GLY A 60 3.94 11.92 1.23
CA GLY A 60 5.02 12.58 0.50
C GLY A 60 5.13 12.10 -0.95
N LYS A 61 5.48 13.01 -1.87
CA LYS A 61 5.58 12.73 -3.32
C LYS A 61 7.00 12.45 -3.79
N VAL A 62 8.00 12.74 -2.96
CA VAL A 62 9.41 12.61 -3.31
C VAL A 62 9.69 11.17 -3.74
N ASN A 63 10.28 11.00 -4.93
CA ASN A 63 10.58 9.69 -5.55
C ASN A 63 9.37 8.78 -5.84
N ARG A 64 8.13 9.25 -5.68
CA ARG A 64 6.94 8.42 -5.92
C ARG A 64 6.93 7.86 -7.35
N PRO A 65 6.76 6.53 -7.54
CA PRO A 65 6.73 5.94 -8.87
C PRO A 65 5.72 6.61 -9.78
N ALA A 66 6.10 6.89 -11.04
CA ALA A 66 5.28 7.62 -12.00
C ALA A 66 3.91 6.97 -12.24
N ALA A 67 3.83 5.65 -12.15
CA ALA A 67 2.60 4.87 -12.21
C ALA A 67 1.59 5.24 -11.10
N VAL A 68 2.07 5.45 -9.86
CA VAL A 68 1.26 5.87 -8.71
C VAL A 68 0.78 7.31 -8.91
N SER A 69 1.68 8.21 -9.31
CA SER A 69 1.32 9.61 -9.63
C SER A 69 0.28 9.71 -10.74
N SER A 70 0.44 8.91 -11.79
CA SER A 70 -0.52 8.80 -12.90
C SER A 70 -1.88 8.27 -12.43
N TRP A 71 -1.89 7.26 -11.56
CA TRP A 71 -3.13 6.72 -11.02
C TRP A 71 -3.87 7.75 -10.15
N ILE A 72 -3.20 8.40 -9.19
CA ILE A 72 -3.80 9.40 -8.29
C ILE A 72 -4.35 10.61 -9.06
N SER A 73 -3.66 11.04 -10.13
CA SER A 73 -4.11 12.16 -10.96
C SER A 73 -5.31 11.78 -11.82
N ARG A 74 -5.36 10.54 -12.34
CA ARG A 74 -6.41 10.06 -13.26
C ARG A 74 -7.69 9.62 -12.55
N THR A 75 -7.63 9.21 -11.28
CA THR A 75 -8.83 8.90 -10.48
C THR A 75 -9.66 10.15 -10.14
N ARG A 76 -9.13 11.36 -10.35
CA ARG A 76 -9.83 12.62 -10.07
C ARG A 76 -10.83 13.07 -11.16
N GLY A 77 -10.97 12.32 -12.27
CA GLY A 77 -11.63 12.86 -13.48
C GLY A 77 -12.61 12.00 -14.27
N SER A 78 -12.87 10.72 -13.96
CA SER A 78 -13.73 9.91 -14.85
C SER A 78 -14.65 8.94 -14.11
N ARG A 79 -15.95 9.23 -14.14
CA ARG A 79 -17.04 8.31 -13.73
C ARG A 79 -17.31 7.20 -14.77
N SER A 80 -16.56 7.17 -15.87
CA SER A 80 -16.92 6.42 -17.08
C SER A 80 -15.74 5.65 -17.69
N ARG A 81 -14.68 5.37 -16.91
CA ARG A 81 -13.51 4.69 -17.43
C ARG A 81 -13.65 3.16 -17.39
N PRO A 82 -13.32 2.45 -18.48
CA PRO A 82 -13.24 0.99 -18.47
C PRO A 82 -12.26 0.48 -17.40
N GLU A 83 -12.59 -0.64 -16.77
CA GLU A 83 -11.81 -1.22 -15.67
C GLU A 83 -10.38 -1.62 -16.08
N ALA A 84 -10.17 -1.97 -17.34
CA ALA A 84 -8.85 -2.32 -17.91
C ALA A 84 -7.83 -1.16 -17.84
N ASP A 85 -8.32 0.06 -17.65
CA ASP A 85 -7.56 1.30 -17.71
C ASP A 85 -7.10 1.80 -16.32
N THR A 86 -7.39 1.01 -15.27
CA THR A 86 -7.17 1.33 -13.86
C THR A 86 -5.80 0.89 -13.33
N VAL A 87 -5.19 -0.16 -13.91
CA VAL A 87 -3.85 -0.61 -13.57
C VAL A 87 -2.84 0.16 -14.43
N PRO A 88 -1.94 0.95 -13.85
CA PRO A 88 -0.92 1.66 -14.61
C PRO A 88 0.08 0.68 -15.22
N LYS A 89 0.54 0.99 -16.44
CA LYS A 89 1.61 0.22 -17.09
C LYS A 89 2.93 0.44 -16.34
N ILE A 90 3.62 -0.65 -16.01
CA ILE A 90 4.98 -0.66 -15.48
C ILE A 90 5.92 -1.10 -16.60
N PRO A 91 6.61 -0.17 -17.29
CA PRO A 91 7.44 -0.49 -18.45
C PRO A 91 8.75 -1.19 -18.07
N SER A 92 9.32 -0.84 -16.91
CA SER A 92 10.53 -1.45 -16.37
C SER A 92 10.31 -1.76 -14.90
N LEU A 93 10.43 -3.04 -14.55
CA LEU A 93 10.27 -3.49 -13.17
C LEU A 93 11.42 -2.98 -12.30
N ALA A 94 12.66 -3.08 -12.77
CA ALA A 94 13.84 -2.61 -12.06
C ALA A 94 13.77 -1.11 -11.68
N VAL A 95 13.31 -0.26 -12.62
CA VAL A 95 13.11 1.17 -12.34
C VAL A 95 11.98 1.38 -11.33
N TYR A 96 10.88 0.65 -11.49
CA TYR A 96 9.74 0.74 -10.59
C TYR A 96 10.10 0.35 -9.16
N GLU A 97 10.82 -0.75 -8.98
CA GLU A 97 11.34 -1.21 -7.69
C GLU A 97 12.21 -0.14 -7.04
N GLN A 98 13.17 0.41 -7.79
CA GLN A 98 14.09 1.42 -7.28
C GLN A 98 13.34 2.68 -6.82
N ASP A 99 12.41 3.17 -7.65
CA ASP A 99 11.58 4.32 -7.31
C ASP A 99 10.68 4.03 -6.11
N TRP A 100 10.13 2.81 -6.02
CA TRP A 100 9.27 2.41 -4.91
C TRP A 100 10.02 2.43 -3.59
N TRP A 101 11.22 1.84 -3.51
CA TRP A 101 12.03 1.84 -2.29
C TRP A 101 12.49 3.24 -1.91
N LYS A 102 12.92 4.05 -2.88
CA LYS A 102 13.27 5.46 -2.63
C LYS A 102 12.08 6.26 -2.10
N TRP A 103 10.89 6.05 -2.66
CA TRP A 103 9.68 6.69 -2.18
C TRP A 103 9.32 6.22 -0.77
N TRP A 104 9.28 4.90 -0.55
CA TRP A 104 8.97 4.30 0.73
C TRP A 104 9.91 4.80 1.83
N ALA A 105 11.20 4.94 1.53
CA ALA A 105 12.19 5.52 2.44
C ALA A 105 11.85 6.96 2.86
N THR A 106 11.35 7.80 1.94
CA THR A 106 10.94 9.18 2.25
C THR A 106 9.71 9.27 3.14
N LEU A 107 8.92 8.19 3.21
CA LEU A 107 7.70 8.12 4.02
C LEU A 107 7.96 7.57 5.42
N GLN A 108 9.16 7.07 5.71
CA GLN A 108 9.42 6.44 7.00
C GLN A 108 9.50 7.46 8.14
N PRO A 109 8.94 7.14 9.31
CA PRO A 109 9.18 7.91 10.51
C PRO A 109 10.67 7.98 10.88
N THR A 110 11.07 9.07 11.53
CA THR A 110 12.48 9.34 11.91
C THR A 110 13.07 8.33 12.88
N TRP A 111 12.24 7.59 13.63
CA TRP A 111 12.69 6.55 14.54
C TRP A 111 13.07 5.24 13.83
N ARG A 112 12.75 5.08 12.53
CA ARG A 112 13.16 3.89 11.78
C ARG A 112 14.63 3.96 11.42
N LEU A 113 15.35 2.91 11.78
CA LEU A 113 16.75 2.74 11.41
C LEU A 113 16.85 2.00 10.06
N PRO A 114 17.63 2.53 9.09
CA PRO A 114 17.97 1.80 7.88
C PRO A 114 18.65 0.46 8.19
N ASP A 115 18.52 -0.50 7.27
CA ASP A 115 19.19 -1.79 7.39
C ASP A 115 20.71 -1.65 7.14
N VAL A 116 21.50 -2.48 7.83
CA VAL A 116 22.95 -2.47 7.69
C VAL A 116 23.32 -3.00 6.30
N GLY A 117 23.97 -2.18 5.49
CA GLY A 117 24.36 -2.53 4.11
C GLY A 117 23.25 -2.35 3.06
N ARG A 118 22.02 -2.03 3.46
CA ARG A 118 20.90 -1.70 2.56
C ARG A 118 20.19 -0.43 3.06
N PRO A 119 20.74 0.78 2.78
CA PRO A 119 20.26 2.03 3.35
C PRO A 119 18.87 2.46 2.86
N ASP A 120 18.38 1.83 1.78
CA ASP A 120 17.02 1.97 1.24
C ASP A 120 16.04 0.92 1.81
N ARG A 121 16.52 -0.02 2.64
CA ARG A 121 15.74 -0.94 3.46
C ARG A 121 15.77 -0.49 4.91
N PHE A 122 14.87 -1.05 5.71
CA PHE A 122 14.70 -0.67 7.10
C PHE A 122 14.64 -1.88 8.00
N THR A 123 15.21 -1.74 9.19
CA THR A 123 15.08 -2.74 10.24
C THR A 123 13.63 -2.86 10.71
N ARG A 124 13.25 -4.08 11.09
CA ARG A 124 11.96 -4.40 11.72
C ARG A 124 12.22 -4.81 13.17
N GLY A 125 12.58 -3.83 13.99
CA GLY A 125 12.86 -4.00 15.41
C GLY A 125 11.60 -3.94 16.28
N SER A 126 11.72 -3.26 17.42
CA SER A 126 10.56 -2.92 18.26
C SER A 126 9.94 -1.59 17.80
N TYR A 127 8.62 -1.46 17.94
CA TYR A 127 7.97 -0.18 17.75
C TYR A 127 8.36 0.80 18.87
N PRO A 128 8.38 2.12 18.61
CA PRO A 128 8.43 3.10 19.69
C PRO A 128 7.18 2.98 20.58
N PRO A 129 7.17 3.57 21.78
CA PRO A 129 5.96 3.70 22.58
C PRO A 129 4.79 4.24 21.74
N PRO A 130 3.56 3.78 22.02
CA PRO A 130 2.37 3.99 21.19
C PRO A 130 1.89 5.44 21.26
N GLN A 131 2.56 6.29 20.51
CA GLN A 131 2.20 7.69 20.36
C GLN A 131 1.86 7.95 18.91
N ARG A 132 0.65 8.47 18.66
CA ARG A 132 0.14 8.77 17.30
C ARG A 132 1.13 9.63 16.51
N GLU A 133 1.79 10.57 17.18
CA GLU A 133 2.77 11.50 16.60
C GLU A 133 3.98 10.78 15.97
N ASN A 134 4.38 9.63 16.52
CA ASN A 134 5.48 8.84 15.98
C ASN A 134 5.17 8.27 14.59
N TRP A 135 3.91 8.24 14.17
CA TRP A 135 3.47 7.70 12.89
C TRP A 135 3.08 8.77 11.88
N HIS A 136 3.24 10.06 12.21
CA HIS A 136 2.69 11.20 11.47
C HIS A 136 2.93 11.17 9.95
N PRO A 137 4.11 10.79 9.42
CA PRO A 137 4.35 10.75 7.97
C PRO A 137 3.45 9.75 7.22
N LEU A 138 3.02 8.67 7.89
CA LEU A 138 2.16 7.64 7.33
C LEU A 138 0.72 7.73 7.81
N ARG A 139 0.45 8.54 8.84
CA ARG A 139 -0.86 8.73 9.47
C ARG A 139 -1.77 9.63 8.63
N VAL A 140 -2.01 9.20 7.40
CA VAL A 140 -2.89 9.85 6.43
C VAL A 140 -4.01 8.86 6.12
N PRO A 141 -5.24 9.08 6.64
CA PRO A 141 -6.38 8.23 6.31
C PRO A 141 -6.84 8.44 4.87
N GLY A 142 -7.53 7.45 4.32
CA GLY A 142 -8.24 7.55 3.05
C GLY A 142 -7.36 7.44 1.81
N GLN A 143 -7.88 7.96 0.69
CA GLN A 143 -7.42 7.58 -0.65
C GLN A 143 -5.97 7.98 -1.00
N ASN A 144 -5.44 9.03 -0.37
CA ASN A 144 -4.07 9.50 -0.60
C ASN A 144 -3.08 9.00 0.47
N GLY A 145 -3.54 8.10 1.35
CA GLY A 145 -2.80 7.52 2.45
C GLY A 145 -2.11 6.21 2.10
N VAL A 146 -2.04 5.31 3.09
CA VAL A 146 -1.46 3.96 2.97
C VAL A 146 -2.06 3.17 1.80
N LEU A 147 -3.31 3.45 1.41
CA LEU A 147 -3.93 2.88 0.20
C LEU A 147 -3.03 3.02 -1.04
N SER A 148 -2.39 4.18 -1.23
CA SER A 148 -1.53 4.41 -2.39
C SER A 148 -0.30 3.50 -2.39
N VAL A 149 0.21 3.13 -1.22
CA VAL A 149 1.34 2.19 -1.05
C VAL A 149 0.88 0.75 -1.33
N VAL A 150 -0.29 0.37 -0.79
CA VAL A 150 -0.88 -0.96 -1.02
C VAL A 150 -1.20 -1.18 -2.50
N ALA A 151 -1.76 -0.17 -3.18
CA ALA A 151 -2.03 -0.21 -4.62
C ALA A 151 -0.73 -0.35 -5.43
N ALA A 152 0.33 0.38 -5.05
CA ALA A 152 1.64 0.25 -5.67
C ALA A 152 2.20 -1.17 -5.58
N LEU A 153 2.14 -1.78 -4.38
CA LEU A 153 2.55 -3.16 -4.16
C LEU A 153 1.71 -4.16 -4.96
N TYR A 154 0.41 -3.93 -5.10
CA TYR A 154 -0.45 -4.76 -5.93
C TYR A 154 -0.01 -4.75 -7.40
N TRP A 155 0.24 -3.57 -7.98
CA TRP A 155 0.68 -3.48 -9.38
C TRP A 155 2.06 -4.09 -9.60
N TRP A 156 2.97 -3.92 -8.64
CA TRP A 156 4.26 -4.62 -8.66
C TRP A 156 4.06 -6.14 -8.64
N GLY A 157 3.21 -6.65 -7.75
CA GLY A 157 2.88 -8.07 -7.69
C GLY A 157 2.32 -8.60 -9.01
N LEU A 158 1.40 -7.87 -9.64
CA LEU A 158 0.88 -8.21 -10.97
C LEU A 158 1.99 -8.22 -12.04
N LYS A 159 2.91 -7.24 -12.01
CA LYS A 159 4.01 -7.19 -12.97
C LYS A 159 4.97 -8.37 -12.80
N ASN A 160 5.25 -8.78 -11.56
CA ASN A 160 6.04 -9.98 -11.26
C ASN A 160 5.40 -11.27 -11.80
N LEU A 161 4.06 -11.33 -11.85
CA LEU A 161 3.37 -12.46 -12.47
C LEU A 161 3.47 -12.46 -14.00
N GLU A 162 3.38 -11.27 -14.61
CA GLU A 162 3.45 -11.10 -16.07
C GLU A 162 4.82 -11.55 -16.63
N ILE A 163 5.91 -11.24 -15.94
CA ILE A 163 7.28 -11.57 -16.37
C ILE A 163 7.72 -13.00 -16.03
N GLY A 164 6.99 -13.69 -15.15
CA GLY A 164 7.24 -15.08 -14.77
C GLY A 164 8.35 -15.28 -13.73
N GLU A 165 8.86 -16.51 -13.60
CA GLU A 165 9.87 -16.93 -12.60
C GLU A 165 11.29 -16.42 -12.88
N ARG A 166 11.50 -15.69 -13.99
CA ARG A 166 12.84 -15.26 -14.42
C ARG A 166 13.41 -14.10 -13.61
N GLU A 167 12.58 -13.40 -12.83
CA GLU A 167 13.02 -12.29 -12.00
C GLU A 167 12.87 -12.57 -10.51
N ASP A 168 13.79 -11.99 -9.76
CA ASP A 168 13.83 -12.06 -8.31
C ASP A 168 12.61 -11.36 -7.70
N LYS A 169 11.78 -12.15 -7.01
CA LYS A 169 10.59 -11.66 -6.31
C LYS A 169 10.91 -11.26 -4.87
N GLU A 170 12.14 -11.46 -4.40
CA GLU A 170 12.57 -11.19 -3.02
C GLU A 170 12.30 -9.75 -2.62
N SER A 171 12.65 -8.78 -3.49
CA SER A 171 12.44 -7.36 -3.19
C SER A 171 10.97 -6.99 -2.99
N TRP A 172 10.07 -7.57 -3.80
CA TRP A 172 8.62 -7.38 -3.61
C TRP A 172 8.13 -8.03 -2.31
N VAL A 173 8.60 -9.23 -1.99
CA VAL A 173 8.25 -9.94 -0.74
C VAL A 173 8.74 -9.14 0.48
N GLU A 174 9.97 -8.61 0.43
CA GLU A 174 10.51 -7.72 1.45
C GLU A 174 9.65 -6.46 1.61
N ALA A 175 9.28 -5.82 0.50
CA ALA A 175 8.45 -4.62 0.49
C ALA A 175 7.07 -4.86 1.12
N VAL A 176 6.38 -5.95 0.74
CA VAL A 176 5.11 -6.35 1.34
C VAL A 176 5.26 -6.61 2.84
N ALA A 177 6.31 -7.32 3.23
CA ALA A 177 6.53 -7.66 4.62
C ALA A 177 6.90 -6.44 5.48
N ASP A 178 7.57 -5.44 4.91
CA ASP A 178 7.89 -4.19 5.57
C ASP A 178 6.65 -3.29 5.74
N VAL A 179 5.85 -3.12 4.68
CA VAL A 179 4.58 -2.38 4.78
C VAL A 179 3.62 -3.06 5.75
N LYS A 180 3.54 -4.39 5.74
CA LYS A 180 2.72 -5.16 6.72
C LYS A 180 3.14 -4.86 8.15
N TRP A 181 4.44 -4.81 8.41
CA TRP A 181 4.98 -4.47 9.73
C TRP A 181 4.60 -3.04 10.12
N MET A 182 4.75 -2.06 9.23
CA MET A 182 4.35 -0.67 9.48
C MET A 182 2.86 -0.53 9.77
N VAL A 183 1.99 -1.13 8.96
CA VAL A 183 0.52 -1.08 9.16
C VAL A 183 0.12 -1.72 10.49
N LYS A 184 0.76 -2.84 10.89
CA LYS A 184 0.52 -3.46 12.19
C LYS A 184 0.88 -2.53 13.36
N GLY A 185 2.02 -1.85 13.27
CA GLY A 185 2.46 -0.88 14.29
C GLY A 185 1.51 0.32 14.38
N MET A 186 1.11 0.89 13.24
CA MET A 186 0.11 1.96 13.18
C MET A 186 -1.20 1.54 13.84
N LEU A 187 -1.73 0.36 13.49
CA LEU A 187 -2.98 -0.15 14.07
C LEU A 187 -2.89 -0.33 15.59
N THR A 188 -1.74 -0.79 16.08
CA THR A 188 -1.48 -0.94 17.52
C THR A 188 -1.51 0.43 18.22
N ALA A 189 -0.79 1.41 17.67
CA ALA A 189 -0.75 2.77 18.22
C ALA A 189 -2.12 3.46 18.19
N GLU A 190 -2.92 3.27 17.14
CA GLU A 190 -4.27 3.84 17.07
C GLU A 190 -5.24 3.23 18.09
N ARG A 191 -5.12 1.91 18.34
CA ARG A 191 -5.95 1.21 19.34
C ARG A 191 -5.59 1.61 20.76
N GLU A 192 -4.31 1.75 21.06
CA GLU A 192 -3.84 2.12 22.40
C GLU A 192 -4.07 3.61 22.70
N ALA A 193 -4.09 4.45 21.67
CA ALA A 193 -4.42 5.86 21.80
C ALA A 193 -5.93 6.16 21.72
N ALA A 194 -6.79 5.16 21.54
CA ALA A 194 -8.23 5.33 21.74
C ALA A 194 -8.50 5.29 23.26
N PRO A 195 -9.27 6.24 23.83
CA PRO A 195 -9.64 6.13 25.24
C PRO A 195 -10.33 4.79 25.45
N ALA A 196 -9.92 4.04 26.48
CA ALA A 196 -10.61 2.82 26.89
C ALA A 196 -12.09 3.16 26.99
N ALA A 197 -12.91 2.53 26.15
CA ALA A 197 -14.33 2.81 26.08
C ALA A 197 -14.92 2.74 27.50
N SER A 198 -15.37 3.88 28.00
CA SER A 198 -16.06 4.03 29.29
C SER A 198 -17.48 3.48 29.21
#